data_AF-A0A0S7ENN6-F1
#
_entry.id   AF-A0A0S7ENN6-F1
#
_cell.length_a   1.000
_cell.length_b   1.000
_cell.length_c   1.000
_cell.angle_alpha   90.00
_cell.angle_beta   90.00
_cell.angle_gamma   90.00
#
_symmetry.space_group_name_H-M   'P 1'
#
loop_
_entity.id
_entity.type
_entity.pdbx_description
1 polymer ?
#
loop_
_entity_poly.entity_id
_entity_poly.type
_entity_poly.pdbx_seq_one_letter_code
_entity_poly.pdbx_strand_id
1 'polypeptide(L)'
;MKAMLATMCGGKIVDKLRYVFSQISDSSGLMVFAKFDQFLREVLKLPTAVFEGPSFGYTEHSVRMCFPQQKKIMLNTFLDVLMADPPPQCLVWLPLMHRLANVENVFHPVECSYCRSESMMGFRYRCQQCHGYQLCQSCFWRGHANGP
;
A
#
# COMPACT_ATOMS: atom_id res chain seq x y z
N MET A 1 13.86 12.88 -4.63
CA MET A 1 14.69 12.12 -3.67
C MET A 1 14.14 12.16 -2.24
N LYS A 2 13.92 13.33 -1.60
CA LYS A 2 13.42 13.41 -0.21
C LYS A 2 12.04 12.74 0.02
N ALA A 3 11.07 12.94 -0.88
CA ALA A 3 9.76 12.32 -0.78
C ALA A 3 9.80 10.78 -0.92
N MET A 4 10.72 10.26 -1.76
CA MET A 4 10.89 8.81 -1.98
C MET A 4 11.41 8.10 -0.73
N LEU A 5 12.42 8.69 -0.07
CA LEU A 5 12.94 8.15 1.19
C LEU A 5 11.89 8.20 2.30
N ALA A 6 11.08 9.25 2.33
CA ALA A 6 9.97 9.35 3.28
C ALA A 6 8.89 8.27 3.06
N THR A 7 8.60 7.91 1.80
CA THR A 7 7.66 6.83 1.47
C THR A 7 8.10 5.49 2.08
N MET A 8 9.41 5.20 2.09
CA MET A 8 9.95 3.90 2.52
C MET A 8 10.47 3.85 3.97
N CYS A 9 10.38 4.94 4.75
CA CYS A 9 10.89 4.92 6.12
C CYS A 9 10.04 4.06 7.08
N GLY A 10 10.50 3.79 8.30
CA GLY A 10 9.74 3.03 9.31
C GLY A 10 8.62 3.80 10.03
N GLY A 11 8.26 5.00 9.57
CA GLY A 11 7.24 5.84 10.21
C GLY A 11 5.81 5.40 9.93
N LYS A 12 4.84 5.89 10.74
CA LYS A 12 3.41 5.68 10.50
C LYS A 12 3.02 6.21 9.11
N ILE A 13 2.18 5.47 8.39
CA ILE A 13 1.74 5.87 7.05
C ILE A 13 1.15 7.29 6.99
N VAL A 14 0.36 7.68 8.00
CA VAL A 14 -0.26 9.01 8.06
C VAL A 14 0.80 10.11 8.12
N ASP A 15 1.87 9.91 8.88
CA ASP A 15 2.93 10.91 9.04
C ASP A 15 3.79 11.04 7.78
N LYS A 16 4.02 9.92 7.07
CA LYS A 16 4.63 9.93 5.74
C LYS A 16 3.79 10.73 4.75
N LEU A 17 2.48 10.48 4.71
CA LEU A 17 1.56 11.17 3.81
C LEU A 17 1.46 12.67 4.14
N ARG A 18 1.47 13.05 5.42
CA ARG A 18 1.57 14.47 5.84
C ARG A 18 2.84 15.12 5.34
N TYR A 19 3.97 14.45 5.48
CA TYR A 19 5.25 14.94 4.97
C TYR A 19 5.23 15.07 3.44
N VAL A 20 4.73 14.06 2.71
CA VAL A 20 4.56 14.14 1.25
C VAL A 20 3.70 15.35 0.88
N PHE A 21 2.54 15.52 1.54
CA PHE A 21 1.65 16.65 1.31
C PHE A 21 2.38 17.99 1.50
N SER A 22 3.20 18.12 2.54
CA SER A 22 3.98 19.33 2.81
C SER A 22 5.01 19.66 1.71
N GLN A 23 5.44 18.66 0.92
CA GLN A 23 6.35 18.89 -0.22
C GLN A 23 5.59 19.28 -1.49
N ILE A 24 4.34 18.83 -1.64
CA ILE A 24 3.53 19.01 -2.85
C ILE A 24 2.49 20.14 -2.72
N SER A 25 2.32 20.74 -1.55
CA SER A 25 1.43 21.88 -1.35
C SER A 25 2.11 23.23 -1.64
N ASP A 26 1.29 24.27 -1.78
CA ASP A 26 1.72 25.66 -1.78
C ASP A 26 1.58 26.29 -0.37
N SER A 27 1.89 27.59 -0.26
CA SER A 27 1.79 28.36 0.99
C SER A 27 0.35 28.57 1.47
N SER A 28 -0.65 28.33 0.62
CA SER A 28 -2.08 28.40 0.99
C SER A 28 -2.62 27.08 1.56
N GLY A 29 -1.78 26.03 1.62
CA GLY A 29 -2.17 24.71 2.10
C GLY A 29 -2.94 23.88 1.07
N LEU A 30 -2.92 24.29 -0.21
CA LEU A 30 -3.52 23.55 -1.30
C LEU A 30 -2.46 22.71 -2.03
N MET A 31 -2.84 21.49 -2.42
CA MET A 31 -1.98 20.64 -3.23
C MET A 31 -1.75 21.27 -4.62
N VAL A 32 -0.49 21.32 -5.04
CA VAL A 32 -0.11 21.69 -6.40
C VAL A 32 -0.10 20.44 -7.27
N PHE A 33 -1.08 20.31 -8.16
CA PHE A 33 -1.24 19.11 -9.01
C PHE A 33 0.00 18.74 -9.82
N ALA A 34 0.76 19.71 -10.32
CA ALA A 34 2.02 19.45 -11.02
C ALA A 34 3.08 18.78 -10.11
N LYS A 35 3.15 19.17 -8.84
CA LYS A 35 4.05 18.54 -7.86
C LYS A 35 3.57 17.14 -7.48
N PHE A 36 2.26 16.94 -7.37
CA PHE A 36 1.68 15.62 -7.13
C PHE A 36 1.90 14.67 -8.33
N ASP A 37 1.75 15.16 -9.56
CA ASP A 37 2.07 14.41 -10.77
C ASP A 37 3.53 13.95 -10.77
N GLN A 38 4.46 14.86 -10.49
CA GLN A 38 5.87 14.55 -10.35
C GLN A 38 6.12 13.52 -9.24
N PHE A 39 5.44 13.66 -8.09
CA PHE A 39 5.51 12.66 -7.02
C PHE A 39 5.06 11.28 -7.50
N LEU A 40 3.93 11.18 -8.22
CA LEU A 40 3.46 9.90 -8.77
C LEU A 40 4.47 9.31 -9.77
N ARG A 41 5.01 10.12 -10.68
CA ARG A 41 6.04 9.68 -11.64
C ARG A 41 7.25 9.08 -10.95
N GLU A 42 7.67 9.61 -9.81
CA GLU A 42 8.79 9.07 -9.05
C GLU A 42 8.40 7.86 -8.19
N VAL A 43 7.29 7.94 -7.45
CA VAL A 43 6.90 6.91 -6.48
C VAL A 43 6.52 5.60 -7.16
N LEU A 44 5.92 5.67 -8.36
CA LEU A 44 5.51 4.49 -9.12
C LEU A 44 6.68 3.80 -9.85
N LYS A 45 7.88 4.38 -9.84
CA LYS A 45 9.10 3.67 -10.25
C LYS A 45 9.45 2.54 -9.29
N LEU A 46 9.05 2.62 -8.01
CA LEU A 46 9.31 1.58 -7.01
C LEU A 46 8.62 0.24 -7.34
N PRO A 47 7.29 0.16 -7.51
CA PRO A 47 6.65 -1.08 -7.95
C PRO A 47 7.11 -1.49 -9.35
N THR A 48 7.38 -0.53 -10.24
CA THR A 48 7.90 -0.83 -11.59
C THR A 48 9.26 -1.53 -11.54
N ALA A 49 10.14 -1.16 -10.61
CA ALA A 49 11.47 -1.75 -10.45
C ALA A 49 11.43 -3.22 -10.00
N VAL A 50 10.30 -3.68 -9.45
CA VAL A 50 10.06 -5.09 -9.09
C VAL A 50 9.09 -5.78 -10.06
N PHE A 51 9.01 -5.28 -11.30
CA PHE A 51 8.20 -5.82 -12.39
C PHE A 51 6.67 -5.74 -12.18
N GLU A 52 6.20 -4.95 -11.21
CA GLU A 52 4.77 -4.71 -10.96
C GLU A 52 4.23 -3.48 -11.71
N GLY A 53 4.96 -3.04 -12.75
CA GLY A 53 4.57 -1.94 -13.63
C GLY A 53 3.23 -2.12 -14.35
N PRO A 54 2.85 -3.34 -14.83
CA PRO A 54 1.53 -3.57 -15.40
C PRO A 54 0.36 -3.26 -14.46
N SER A 55 0.57 -3.40 -13.14
CA SER A 55 -0.47 -3.18 -12.12
C SER A 55 -0.44 -1.78 -11.50
N PHE A 56 0.75 -1.21 -11.31
CA PHE A 56 0.94 0.05 -10.56
C PHE A 56 1.73 1.12 -11.32
N GLY A 57 2.03 0.90 -12.60
CA GLY A 57 2.78 1.85 -13.42
C GLY A 57 2.09 3.20 -13.55
N TYR A 58 2.90 4.25 -13.73
CA TYR A 58 2.38 5.58 -13.99
C TYR A 58 1.67 5.63 -15.35
N THR A 59 0.55 6.35 -15.39
CA THR A 59 -0.18 6.72 -16.62
C THR A 59 -0.57 8.19 -16.58
N GLU A 60 -0.79 8.80 -17.74
CA GLU A 60 -1.25 10.20 -17.85
C GLU A 60 -2.61 10.47 -17.16
N HIS A 61 -3.33 9.41 -16.77
CA HIS A 61 -4.59 9.51 -16.03
C HIS A 61 -4.43 9.30 -14.51
N SER A 62 -3.24 8.93 -14.02
CA SER A 62 -3.02 8.55 -12.62
C SER A 62 -3.43 9.64 -11.63
N VAL A 63 -3.13 10.91 -11.92
CA VAL A 63 -3.55 12.06 -11.11
C VAL A 63 -5.08 12.17 -11.06
N ARG A 64 -5.75 12.07 -12.21
CA ARG A 64 -7.21 12.18 -12.32
C ARG A 64 -7.93 11.02 -11.65
N MET A 65 -7.33 9.82 -11.66
CA MET A 65 -7.87 8.64 -10.98
C MET A 65 -7.78 8.77 -9.45
N CYS A 66 -6.77 9.45 -8.91
CA CYS A 66 -6.70 9.72 -7.47
C CYS A 66 -7.74 10.76 -7.04
N PHE A 67 -7.94 11.82 -7.83
CA PHE A 67 -8.81 12.94 -7.47
C PHE A 67 -9.80 13.27 -8.62
N PRO A 68 -10.83 12.44 -8.83
CA PRO A 68 -11.81 12.70 -9.88
C PRO A 68 -12.58 13.99 -9.56
N GLN A 69 -12.56 14.93 -10.49
CA GLN A 69 -13.33 16.20 -10.45
C GLN A 69 -12.96 17.21 -9.35
N GLN A 70 -12.02 16.90 -8.45
CA GLN A 70 -11.63 17.84 -7.41
C GLN A 70 -10.54 18.81 -7.88
N LYS A 71 -10.80 20.11 -7.71
CA LYS A 71 -9.88 21.19 -8.12
C LYS A 71 -9.03 21.76 -6.98
N LYS A 72 -9.43 21.52 -5.73
CA LYS A 72 -8.75 22.03 -4.53
C LYS A 72 -8.64 20.90 -3.51
N ILE A 73 -7.42 20.44 -3.25
CA ILE A 73 -7.14 19.36 -2.30
C ILE A 73 -6.39 19.95 -1.11
N MET A 74 -7.01 19.85 0.07
CA MET A 74 -6.36 20.14 1.35
C MET A 74 -5.81 18.86 1.97
N LEU A 75 -5.01 18.99 3.03
CA LEU A 75 -4.37 17.85 3.69
C LEU A 75 -5.36 16.75 4.09
N ASN A 76 -6.48 17.10 4.72
CA ASN A 76 -7.44 16.10 5.18
C ASN A 76 -8.05 15.34 4.00
N THR A 77 -8.46 16.03 2.94
CA THR A 77 -8.98 15.39 1.72
C THR A 77 -7.94 14.49 1.06
N PHE A 78 -6.66 14.89 1.06
CA PHE A 78 -5.56 14.05 0.57
C PHE A 78 -5.42 12.77 1.40
N LEU A 79 -5.43 12.89 2.73
CA LEU A 79 -5.34 11.73 3.63
C LEU A 79 -6.55 10.81 3.48
N ASP A 80 -7.77 11.36 3.44
CA ASP A 80 -9.01 10.61 3.28
C ASP A 80 -8.99 9.77 2.01
N VAL A 81 -8.53 10.33 0.89
CA VAL A 81 -8.42 9.61 -0.39
C VAL A 81 -7.33 8.54 -0.34
N LEU A 82 -6.12 8.88 0.10
CA LEU A 82 -4.99 7.92 0.06
C LEU A 82 -5.09 6.83 1.13
N MET A 83 -5.90 7.03 2.16
CA MET A 83 -6.17 6.06 3.22
C MET A 83 -7.54 5.38 3.10
N ALA A 84 -8.30 5.68 2.03
CA ALA A 84 -9.55 4.98 1.74
C ALA A 84 -9.33 3.46 1.62
N ASP A 85 -10.41 2.69 1.77
CA ASP A 85 -10.41 1.25 1.54
C ASP A 85 -11.40 0.90 0.42
N PRO A 86 -10.94 0.61 -0.81
CA PRO A 86 -9.55 0.62 -1.26
C PRO A 86 -9.03 2.05 -1.58
N PRO A 87 -7.71 2.29 -1.47
CA PRO A 87 -7.09 3.54 -1.92
C PRO A 87 -6.99 3.58 -3.46
N PRO A 88 -6.56 4.71 -4.06
CA PRO A 88 -6.31 4.76 -5.50
C PRO A 88 -5.41 3.62 -5.97
N GLN A 89 -5.81 2.94 -7.05
CA GLN A 89 -5.20 1.69 -7.50
C GLN A 89 -3.68 1.79 -7.70
N CYS A 90 -3.19 2.89 -8.28
CA CYS A 90 -1.76 3.08 -8.50
C CYS A 90 -0.95 3.20 -7.19
N LEU A 91 -1.59 3.54 -6.06
CA LEU A 91 -0.95 3.73 -4.76
C LEU A 91 -1.25 2.62 -3.76
N VAL A 92 -2.06 1.61 -4.08
CA VAL A 92 -2.44 0.53 -3.15
C VAL A 92 -1.25 -0.28 -2.62
N TRP A 93 -0.15 -0.34 -3.38
CA TRP A 93 1.08 -1.01 -2.96
C TRP A 93 1.70 -0.34 -1.73
N LEU A 94 1.55 0.98 -1.54
CA LEU A 94 2.16 1.72 -0.45
C LEU A 94 1.60 1.31 0.93
N PRO A 95 0.28 1.36 1.20
CA PRO A 95 -0.28 0.85 2.44
C PRO A 95 -0.12 -0.67 2.54
N LEU A 96 -0.05 -1.42 1.43
CA LEU A 96 0.27 -2.85 1.48
C LEU A 96 1.67 -3.12 2.03
N MET A 97 2.70 -2.40 1.54
CA MET A 97 4.07 -2.50 2.04
C MET A 97 4.17 -2.13 3.52
N HIS A 98 3.44 -1.11 3.96
CA HIS A 98 3.38 -0.78 5.39
C HIS A 98 2.73 -1.89 6.22
N ARG A 99 1.66 -2.52 5.71
CA ARG A 99 1.03 -3.65 6.40
C ARG A 99 1.96 -4.85 6.47
N LEU A 100 2.68 -5.15 5.39
CA LEU A 100 3.69 -6.22 5.34
C LEU A 100 4.78 -6.01 6.40
N ALA A 101 5.37 -4.81 6.45
CA ALA A 101 6.38 -4.48 7.45
C ALA A 101 5.85 -4.57 8.89
N ASN A 102 4.60 -4.14 9.12
CA ASN A 102 3.98 -4.21 10.45
C ASN A 102 3.79 -5.65 10.95
N VAL A 103 3.50 -6.60 10.06
CA VAL A 103 3.21 -7.99 10.45
C VAL A 103 4.43 -8.90 10.38
N GLU A 104 5.54 -8.46 9.79
CA GLU A 104 6.73 -9.27 9.52
C GLU A 104 7.20 -10.09 10.74
N ASN A 105 7.15 -9.48 11.93
CA ASN A 105 7.60 -10.08 13.18
C ASN A 105 6.44 -10.62 14.06
N VAL A 106 5.21 -10.67 13.54
CA VAL A 106 4.05 -11.20 14.27
C VAL A 106 4.08 -12.73 14.21
N PHE A 107 4.18 -13.34 15.39
CA PHE A 107 4.19 -14.79 15.56
C PHE A 107 2.78 -15.33 15.85
N HIS A 108 2.41 -16.41 15.16
CA HIS A 108 1.18 -17.16 15.41
C HIS A 108 1.53 -18.61 15.78
N PRO A 109 1.19 -19.09 17.00
CA PRO A 109 1.43 -20.45 17.44
C PRO A 109 0.37 -21.42 16.90
N VAL A 110 0.21 -21.45 15.58
CA VAL A 110 -0.81 -22.25 14.90
C VAL A 110 -0.25 -22.93 13.67
N GLU A 111 -0.66 -24.18 13.44
CA GLU A 111 -0.22 -24.97 12.29
C GLU A 111 -0.81 -24.46 10.97
N CYS A 112 0.01 -24.43 9.92
CA CYS A 112 -0.45 -24.24 8.54
C CYS A 112 -1.17 -25.48 8.01
N SER A 113 -2.43 -25.32 7.57
CA SER A 113 -3.23 -26.42 7.03
C SER A 113 -2.65 -27.05 5.76
N TYR A 114 -1.74 -26.36 5.05
CA TYR A 114 -1.08 -26.88 3.84
C TYR A 114 0.33 -27.43 4.13
N CYS A 115 1.29 -26.57 4.50
CA CYS A 115 2.69 -26.99 4.66
C CYS A 115 3.01 -27.65 6.01
N ARG A 116 2.04 -27.74 6.94
CA ARG A 116 2.20 -28.32 8.28
C ARG A 116 3.29 -27.69 9.15
N SER A 117 3.75 -26.48 8.80
CA SER A 117 4.62 -25.71 9.69
C SER A 117 3.88 -25.43 10.99
N GLU A 118 4.49 -25.75 12.12
CA GLU A 118 3.90 -25.67 13.47
C GLU A 118 3.61 -24.24 13.93
N SER A 119 4.18 -23.24 13.24
CA SER A 119 3.96 -21.82 13.53
C SER A 119 4.05 -20.97 12.26
N MET A 120 3.59 -19.72 12.36
CA MET A 120 3.63 -18.76 11.24
C MET A 120 4.21 -17.43 11.70
N MET A 121 4.99 -16.82 10.82
CA MET A 121 5.38 -15.41 10.90
C MET A 121 4.66 -14.63 9.80
N GLY A 122 4.36 -13.35 10.03
CA GLY A 122 3.69 -12.51 9.03
C GLY A 122 2.18 -12.63 9.06
N PHE A 123 1.57 -12.56 7.88
CA PHE A 123 0.13 -12.75 7.73
C PHE A 123 -0.32 -14.19 7.98
N ARG A 124 -1.42 -14.32 8.73
CA ARG A 124 -2.22 -15.54 8.86
C ARG A 124 -3.49 -15.39 8.03
N TYR A 125 -3.69 -16.27 7.07
CA TYR A 125 -4.86 -16.28 6.19
C TYR A 125 -5.87 -17.31 6.68
N ARG A 126 -7.00 -16.86 7.22
CA ARG A 126 -8.08 -17.75 7.70
C ARG A 126 -9.20 -17.82 6.67
N CYS A 127 -9.65 -19.03 6.35
CA CYS A 127 -10.86 -19.20 5.54
C CYS A 127 -12.10 -18.76 6.35
N GLN A 128 -12.97 -17.98 5.72
CA GLN A 128 -14.20 -17.48 6.36
C GLN A 128 -15.32 -18.54 6.40
N GLN A 129 -15.22 -19.58 5.57
CA GLN A 129 -16.25 -20.63 5.43
C GLN A 129 -15.85 -21.94 6.11
N CYS A 130 -14.57 -22.30 6.06
CA CYS A 130 -14.07 -23.55 6.61
C CYS A 130 -13.71 -23.38 8.09
N HIS A 131 -14.08 -24.36 8.91
CA HIS A 131 -13.64 -24.39 10.31
C HIS A 131 -12.17 -24.81 10.40
N GLY A 132 -11.34 -24.03 11.09
CA GLY A 132 -9.94 -24.37 11.35
C GLY A 132 -8.98 -24.33 10.15
N TYR A 133 -9.45 -24.00 8.94
CA TYR A 133 -8.57 -23.90 7.77
C TYR A 133 -7.84 -22.55 7.74
N GLN A 134 -6.51 -22.62 7.76
CA GLN A 134 -5.65 -21.45 7.81
C GLN A 134 -4.32 -21.71 7.11
N LEU A 135 -3.81 -20.68 6.44
CA LEU A 135 -2.56 -20.76 5.67
C LEU A 135 -1.56 -19.73 6.18
N CYS A 136 -0.30 -20.13 6.18
CA CYS A 136 0.80 -19.19 6.31
C CYS A 136 0.90 -18.31 5.05
N GLN A 137 1.56 -17.17 5.18
CA GLN A 137 1.75 -16.21 4.11
C GLN A 137 2.31 -16.82 2.81
N SER A 138 3.34 -17.65 2.91
CA SER A 138 3.93 -18.32 1.74
C SER A 138 2.93 -19.25 1.04
N CYS A 139 2.14 -20.03 1.80
CA CYS A 139 1.19 -20.95 1.19
C CYS A 139 0.06 -20.22 0.47
N PHE A 140 -0.45 -19.14 1.08
CA PHE A 140 -1.50 -18.34 0.46
C PHE A 140 -1.01 -17.68 -0.84
N TRP A 141 0.16 -17.05 -0.85
CA TRP A 141 0.71 -16.38 -2.04
C TRP A 141 1.07 -17.32 -3.18
N ARG A 142 1.39 -18.58 -2.87
CA ARG A 142 1.63 -19.64 -3.88
C ARG A 142 0.33 -20.24 -4.43
N GLY A 143 -0.84 -19.78 -3.98
CA GLY A 143 -2.13 -20.20 -4.51
C GLY A 143 -2.69 -21.48 -3.90
N HIS A 144 -2.21 -21.93 -2.74
CA HIS A 144 -2.74 -23.11 -2.06
C HIS A 144 -4.07 -22.86 -1.32
N ALA A 145 -4.76 -21.76 -1.64
CA ALA A 145 -6.01 -21.32 -1.00
C ALA A 145 -7.25 -22.14 -1.38
N ASN A 146 -7.15 -23.04 -2.36
CA ASN A 146 -8.26 -23.82 -2.89
C ASN A 146 -8.56 -25.12 -2.10
N GLY A 147 -7.91 -25.32 -0.95
CA GLY A 147 -7.94 -26.60 -0.25
C GLY A 147 -7.06 -27.67 -0.92
N PRO A 148 -6.83 -28.82 -0.27
CA PRO A 148 -6.46 -30.04 -0.97
C PRO A 148 -7.60 -30.55 -1.87
#